data_AF-A0A7S0HF90-F1
#
_entry.id   AF-A0A7S0HF90-F1
#
_cell.length_a   1.000
_cell.length_b   1.000
_cell.length_c   1.000
_cell.angle_alpha   90.00
_cell.angle_beta   90.00
_cell.angle_gamma   90.00
#
_symmetry.space_group_name_H-M   'P 1'
#
loop_
_entity.id
_entity.type
_entity.pdbx_description
1 polymer ?
#
loop_
_entity_poly.entity_id
_entity_poly.type
_entity_poly.pdbx_seq_one_letter_code
_entity_poly.pdbx_strand_id
1 'polypeptide(L)'
;ANFGALDEPVVRKYTRQILVGLEFLHSKGVVHCDIKGGNILVTEDGIIKLADFNSSKYLDSITGGGSNPLKSLLGTPQFMAPEVIRQTGHGKKADIWSVGCTVIQMLTGAPPWDEISNKVTLMFHIATAPNGPPLPDDLHDDARDFL
;
A
#
# COMPACT_ATOMS: atom_id res chain seq x y z
N ALA A 1 -8.08 23.10 -2.19
CA ALA A 1 -8.76 22.48 -1.05
C ALA A 1 -7.87 21.34 -0.56
N ASN A 2 -7.46 21.34 0.71
CA ASN A 2 -6.91 20.12 1.31
C ASN A 2 -8.13 19.28 1.69
N PHE A 3 -8.39 18.24 0.91
CA PHE A 3 -9.34 17.22 1.32
C PHE A 3 -8.68 16.47 2.48
N GLY A 4 -9.34 16.45 3.64
CA GLY A 4 -8.88 15.70 4.81
C GLY A 4 -9.19 14.21 4.69
N ALA A 5 -9.39 13.55 5.82
CA ALA A 5 -9.91 12.19 5.87
C ALA A 5 -11.20 12.02 5.04
N LEU A 6 -11.37 10.83 4.46
CA LEU A 6 -12.59 10.40 3.78
C LEU A 6 -13.51 9.65 4.74
N ASP A 7 -14.82 9.78 4.55
CA ASP A 7 -15.79 9.03 5.32
C ASP A 7 -15.69 7.52 5.06
N GLU A 8 -15.87 6.71 6.09
CA GLU A 8 -15.73 5.25 6.02
C GLU A 8 -16.54 4.57 4.89
N PRO A 9 -17.79 4.99 4.55
CA PRO A 9 -18.49 4.44 3.39
C PRO A 9 -17.75 4.65 2.06
N VAL A 10 -17.08 5.80 1.89
CA VAL A 10 -16.27 6.11 0.71
C VAL A 10 -15.00 5.26 0.71
N VAL A 11 -14.31 5.18 1.86
CA VAL A 11 -13.14 4.31 2.05
C VAL A 11 -13.49 2.88 1.67
N ARG A 12 -14.56 2.31 2.22
CA ARG A 12 -15.06 0.96 1.91
C ARG A 12 -15.31 0.77 0.41
N LYS A 13 -15.97 1.73 -0.25
CA LYS A 13 -16.24 1.67 -1.70
C LYS A 13 -14.95 1.67 -2.52
N TYR A 14 -13.97 2.50 -2.16
CA TYR A 14 -12.70 2.60 -2.88
C TYR A 14 -11.80 1.40 -2.61
N THR A 15 -11.67 0.95 -1.36
CA THR A 15 -10.94 -0.28 -0.99
C THR A 15 -11.41 -1.47 -1.79
N ARG A 16 -12.74 -1.67 -1.91
CA ARG A 16 -13.28 -2.76 -2.73
C ARG A 16 -12.83 -2.67 -4.19
N GLN A 17 -12.88 -1.48 -4.79
CA GLN A 17 -12.47 -1.32 -6.20
C GLN A 17 -10.96 -1.49 -6.39
N ILE A 18 -10.14 -1.04 -5.43
CA ILE A 18 -8.68 -1.27 -5.41
C ILE A 18 -8.39 -2.77 -5.39
N LEU A 19 -9.06 -3.52 -4.51
CA LEU A 19 -8.89 -4.97 -4.39
C LEU A 19 -9.31 -5.71 -5.67
N VAL A 20 -10.41 -5.29 -6.32
CA VAL A 20 -10.82 -5.85 -7.63
C VAL A 20 -9.77 -5.58 -8.71
N GLY A 21 -9.19 -4.37 -8.73
CA GLY A 21 -8.11 -4.04 -9.66
C GLY A 21 -6.84 -4.88 -9.41
N LEU A 22 -6.45 -5.05 -8.14
CA LEU A 22 -5.31 -5.86 -7.75
C LEU A 22 -5.53 -7.35 -8.04
N GLU A 23 -6.73 -7.87 -7.78
CA GLU A 23 -7.09 -9.25 -8.14
C GLU A 23 -6.87 -9.49 -9.63
N PHE A 24 -7.31 -8.56 -10.49
CA PHE A 24 -7.05 -8.65 -11.92
C PHE A 24 -5.54 -8.68 -12.24
N LEU A 25 -4.75 -7.73 -11.71
CA LEU A 25 -3.29 -7.70 -11.95
C LEU A 25 -2.61 -8.97 -11.47
N HIS A 26 -2.94 -9.41 -10.27
CA HIS A 26 -2.39 -10.61 -9.64
C HIS A 26 -2.76 -11.87 -10.42
N SER A 27 -3.94 -11.92 -11.05
CA SER A 27 -4.34 -13.01 -11.96
C SER A 27 -3.49 -13.06 -13.25
N LYS A 28 -2.91 -11.93 -13.65
CA LYS A 28 -1.98 -11.81 -14.78
C LYS A 28 -0.51 -11.95 -14.38
N GLY A 29 -0.25 -12.29 -13.11
CA GLY A 29 1.11 -12.40 -12.59
C GLY A 29 1.81 -11.05 -12.46
N VAL A 30 1.08 -9.94 -12.42
CA VAL A 30 1.63 -8.59 -12.23
C VAL A 30 1.47 -8.19 -10.77
N VAL A 31 2.52 -7.64 -10.18
CA VAL A 31 2.53 -7.01 -8.84
C VAL A 31 2.72 -5.52 -9.05
N HIS A 32 1.90 -4.69 -8.39
CA HIS A 32 1.92 -3.25 -8.62
C HIS A 32 3.16 -2.58 -8.00
N CYS A 33 3.50 -2.97 -6.76
CA CYS A 33 4.67 -2.53 -5.98
C CYS A 33 4.68 -1.07 -5.52
N ASP A 34 3.61 -0.30 -5.73
CA ASP A 34 3.51 1.10 -5.27
C ASP A 34 2.04 1.54 -5.12
N ILE A 35 1.23 0.72 -4.44
CA ILE A 35 -0.15 1.09 -4.10
C ILE A 35 -0.11 2.16 -2.99
N LYS A 36 -0.73 3.31 -3.27
CA LYS A 36 -0.85 4.46 -2.36
C LYS A 36 -1.94 5.40 -2.89
N GLY A 37 -2.44 6.30 -2.05
CA GLY A 37 -3.46 7.28 -2.46
C GLY A 37 -3.06 8.10 -3.69
N GLY A 38 -1.78 8.47 -3.82
CA GLY A 38 -1.26 9.22 -4.98
C GLY A 38 -1.30 8.46 -6.32
N ASN A 39 -1.44 7.13 -6.29
CA ASN A 39 -1.52 6.27 -7.47
C ASN A 39 -2.95 5.72 -7.70
N ILE A 40 -3.95 6.26 -6.99
CA ILE A 40 -5.36 5.92 -7.15
C ILE A 40 -6.07 7.14 -7.73
N LEU A 41 -6.43 7.06 -9.00
CA LEU A 41 -7.19 8.10 -9.68
C LEU A 41 -8.68 7.86 -9.47
N VAL A 42 -9.43 8.93 -9.22
CA VAL A 42 -10.88 8.87 -9.01
C VAL A 42 -11.57 9.65 -10.12
N THR A 43 -12.49 9.01 -10.85
CA THR A 43 -13.33 9.70 -11.84
C THR A 43 -14.44 10.51 -11.16
N GLU A 44 -15.11 11.39 -11.90
CA GLU A 44 -16.26 12.17 -11.41
C GLU A 44 -17.40 11.26 -10.87
N ASP A 45 -17.57 10.07 -11.45
CA ASP A 45 -18.54 9.06 -11.01
C ASP A 45 -18.09 8.25 -9.76
N GLY A 46 -16.94 8.58 -9.18
CA GLY A 46 -16.37 7.86 -8.04
C GLY A 46 -15.90 6.44 -8.38
N ILE A 47 -15.43 6.23 -9.62
CA ILE A 47 -14.76 5.00 -10.06
C ILE A 47 -13.26 5.17 -9.89
N ILE A 48 -12.60 4.22 -9.24
CA ILE A 48 -11.14 4.27 -9.05
C ILE A 48 -10.42 3.60 -10.22
N LYS A 49 -9.24 4.11 -10.56
CA LYS A 49 -8.30 3.48 -11.49
C LYS A 49 -6.92 3.45 -10.86
N LEU A 50 -6.29 2.27 -10.87
CA LEU A 50 -4.89 2.11 -10.50
C LEU A 50 -4.02 2.77 -11.58
N ALA A 51 -3.02 3.52 -11.16
CA ALA A 51 -2.10 4.26 -12.01
C ALA A 51 -0.65 4.06 -11.58
N ASP A 52 0.28 4.52 -12.42
CA ASP A 52 1.73 4.44 -12.21
C ASP A 52 2.30 3.02 -12.04
N PHE A 53 2.43 2.33 -13.17
CA PHE A 53 2.99 0.98 -13.26
C PHE A 53 4.52 0.96 -13.40
N ASN A 54 5.21 2.09 -13.19
CA ASN A 54 6.67 2.16 -13.37
C ASN A 54 7.43 1.28 -12.38
N SER A 55 6.84 1.02 -11.21
CA SER A 55 7.39 0.12 -10.18
C SER A 55 6.94 -1.33 -10.33
N SER A 56 5.99 -1.60 -11.22
CA SER A 56 5.35 -2.91 -11.34
C SER A 56 6.27 -3.98 -11.91
N LYS A 57 6.04 -5.23 -11.49
CA LYS A 57 6.88 -6.37 -11.83
C LYS A 57 6.05 -7.60 -12.17
N TYR A 58 6.54 -8.42 -13.09
CA TYR A 58 6.01 -9.76 -13.30
C TYR A 58 6.53 -10.69 -12.19
N LEU A 59 5.66 -11.54 -11.64
CA LEU A 59 5.98 -12.44 -10.53
C LEU A 59 7.17 -13.36 -10.86
N ASP A 60 7.24 -13.84 -12.11
CA ASP A 60 8.33 -14.72 -12.58
C ASP A 60 9.70 -14.02 -12.50
N SER A 61 9.73 -12.69 -12.69
CA SER A 61 10.95 -11.89 -12.56
C SER A 61 11.39 -11.69 -11.10
N ILE A 62 10.47 -11.85 -10.14
CA ILE A 62 10.72 -11.74 -8.70
C ILE A 62 11.27 -13.06 -8.16
N THR A 63 10.73 -14.19 -8.62
CA THR A 63 11.12 -15.53 -8.15
C THR A 63 12.38 -16.09 -8.83
N GLY A 64 12.79 -15.53 -9.97
CA GLY A 64 13.89 -16.03 -10.81
C GLY A 64 15.32 -15.76 -10.31
N GLY A 65 15.53 -15.33 -9.06
CA GLY A 65 16.86 -15.23 -8.43
C GLY A 65 17.83 -14.17 -8.99
N GLY A 66 17.44 -13.42 -10.03
CA GLY A 66 18.30 -12.44 -10.72
C GLY A 66 18.10 -10.97 -10.32
N SER A 67 17.24 -10.65 -9.35
CA SER A 67 16.96 -9.27 -9.00
C SER A 67 18.09 -8.67 -8.15
N ASN A 68 18.78 -7.67 -8.71
CA ASN A 68 19.76 -6.86 -7.99
C ASN A 68 19.08 -6.23 -6.74
N PRO A 69 19.58 -6.45 -5.51
CA PRO A 69 18.92 -5.99 -4.27
C PRO A 69 18.72 -4.48 -4.18
N LEU A 70 19.48 -3.68 -4.93
CA LEU A 70 19.26 -2.23 -5.03
C LEU A 70 18.08 -1.85 -5.95
N LYS A 71 17.63 -2.74 -6.83
CA LYS A 71 16.42 -2.57 -7.68
C LYS A 71 15.15 -3.13 -7.00
N SER A 72 15.24 -3.70 -5.81
CA SER A 72 14.10 -4.29 -5.10
C SER A 72 13.37 -3.32 -4.17
N LEU A 73 14.03 -2.26 -3.67
CA LEU A 73 13.39 -1.15 -2.96
C LEU A 73 12.77 -0.14 -3.95
N LEU A 74 11.73 -0.57 -4.66
CA LEU A 74 10.86 0.36 -5.42
C LEU A 74 9.60 0.64 -4.61
N GLY A 75 9.09 1.86 -4.74
CA GLY A 75 7.87 2.34 -4.11
C GLY A 75 8.10 3.40 -3.02
N THR A 76 7.05 3.66 -2.26
CA THR A 76 7.01 4.72 -1.24
C THR A 76 7.12 4.11 0.16
N PRO A 77 8.15 4.44 0.98
CA PRO A 77 8.44 3.73 2.23
C PRO A 77 7.27 3.57 3.20
N GLN A 78 6.40 4.58 3.36
CA GLN A 78 5.22 4.49 4.24
C GLN A 78 4.23 3.37 3.88
N PHE A 79 4.29 2.85 2.65
CA PHE A 79 3.39 1.82 2.12
C PHE A 79 4.09 0.48 1.91
N MET A 80 5.40 0.40 2.17
CA MET A 80 6.17 -0.82 1.94
C MET A 80 5.95 -1.83 3.06
N ALA A 81 5.75 -3.10 2.68
CA ALA A 81 5.69 -4.19 3.63
C ALA A 81 7.07 -4.47 4.28
N PRO A 82 7.13 -4.94 5.54
CA PRO A 82 8.39 -5.20 6.23
C PRO A 82 9.29 -6.19 5.48
N GLU A 83 8.72 -7.20 4.83
CA GLU A 83 9.47 -8.19 4.05
C GLU A 83 10.09 -7.59 2.79
N VAL A 84 9.50 -6.53 2.23
CA VAL A 84 10.07 -5.80 1.08
C VAL A 84 11.26 -4.97 1.52
N ILE A 85 11.14 -4.25 2.65
CA ILE A 85 12.23 -3.46 3.22
C ILE A 85 13.39 -4.36 3.64
N ARG A 86 13.10 -5.49 4.28
CA ARG A 86 14.07 -6.50 4.69
C ARG A 86 14.65 -7.32 3.53
N GLN A 87 14.07 -7.19 2.33
CA GLN A 87 14.42 -8.00 1.16
C GLN A 87 14.27 -9.52 1.40
N THR A 88 13.37 -9.92 2.30
CA THR A 88 13.08 -11.32 2.62
C THR A 88 11.86 -11.84 1.89
N GLY A 89 11.10 -10.97 1.23
CA GLY A 89 9.93 -11.34 0.45
C GLY A 89 9.48 -10.20 -0.44
N HIS A 90 8.86 -10.55 -1.57
CA HIS A 90 8.26 -9.58 -2.48
C HIS A 90 7.19 -10.30 -3.30
N GLY A 91 6.06 -9.65 -3.56
CA GLY A 91 4.99 -10.24 -4.36
C GLY A 91 3.60 -9.72 -3.99
N LYS A 92 2.59 -10.48 -4.36
CA LYS A 92 1.16 -10.13 -4.21
C LYS A 92 0.77 -9.68 -2.80
N LYS A 93 1.33 -10.32 -1.76
CA LYS A 93 1.04 -9.98 -0.36
C LYS A 93 1.57 -8.60 0.05
N ALA A 94 2.66 -8.14 -0.57
CA ALA A 94 3.17 -6.79 -0.33
C ALA A 94 2.21 -5.72 -0.87
N ASP A 95 1.53 -5.95 -2.01
CA ASP A 95 0.49 -5.04 -2.49
C ASP A 95 -0.69 -4.97 -1.48
N ILE A 96 -1.05 -6.09 -0.83
CA ILE A 96 -2.12 -6.13 0.18
C ILE A 96 -1.74 -5.33 1.43
N TRP A 97 -0.50 -5.41 1.88
CA TRP A 97 0.02 -4.53 2.92
C TRP A 97 -0.13 -3.06 2.53
N SER A 98 0.30 -2.70 1.32
CA SER A 98 0.16 -1.33 0.80
C SER A 98 -1.30 -0.87 0.71
N VAL A 99 -2.26 -1.77 0.47
CA VAL A 99 -3.70 -1.47 0.57
C VAL A 99 -4.07 -1.07 2.00
N GLY A 100 -3.64 -1.82 3.03
CA GLY A 100 -3.87 -1.46 4.43
C GLY A 100 -3.35 -0.06 4.76
N CYS A 101 -2.10 0.24 4.37
CA CYS A 101 -1.53 1.58 4.52
C CYS A 101 -2.33 2.66 3.79
N THR A 102 -2.86 2.35 2.60
CA THR A 102 -3.70 3.26 1.81
C THR A 102 -5.06 3.49 2.46
N VAL A 103 -5.65 2.48 3.08
CA VAL A 103 -6.90 2.60 3.84
C VAL A 103 -6.70 3.53 5.04
N ILE A 104 -5.60 3.35 5.79
CA ILE A 104 -5.23 4.27 6.88
C ILE A 104 -5.08 5.70 6.34
N GLN A 105 -4.36 5.87 5.22
CA GLN A 105 -4.21 7.19 4.60
C GLN A 105 -5.55 7.83 4.23
N MET A 106 -6.50 7.06 3.70
CA MET A 106 -7.83 7.57 3.38
C MET A 106 -8.61 7.94 4.65
N LEU A 107 -8.48 7.16 5.74
CA LEU A 107 -9.20 7.37 6.99
C LEU A 107 -8.64 8.52 7.85
N THR A 108 -7.36 8.84 7.73
CA THR A 108 -6.71 9.88 8.56
C THR A 108 -6.34 11.13 7.76
N GLY A 109 -6.30 11.03 6.43
CA GLY A 109 -5.74 12.06 5.55
C GLY A 109 -4.20 12.08 5.51
N ALA A 110 -3.51 11.19 6.23
CA ALA A 110 -2.06 11.13 6.30
C ALA A 110 -1.55 9.67 6.20
N PRO A 111 -0.43 9.41 5.50
CA PRO A 111 0.12 8.07 5.42
C PRO A 111 0.54 7.55 6.82
N PRO A 112 0.68 6.23 7.01
CA PRO A 112 1.26 5.67 8.22
C PRO A 112 2.62 6.30 8.56
N TRP A 113 2.84 6.60 9.83
CA TRP A 113 4.10 7.15 10.36
C TRP A 113 4.52 8.47 9.71
N ASP A 114 3.57 9.34 9.34
CA ASP A 114 3.83 10.64 8.71
C ASP A 114 4.76 11.54 9.53
N GLU A 115 4.82 11.34 10.85
CA GLU A 115 5.72 12.03 11.77
C GLU A 115 7.20 11.68 11.58
N ILE A 116 7.52 10.53 10.96
CA ILE A 116 8.90 10.07 10.75
C ILE A 116 9.42 10.58 9.40
N SER A 117 9.98 11.79 9.40
CA SER A 117 10.50 12.44 8.18
C SER A 117 11.72 11.76 7.54
N ASN A 118 12.60 11.14 8.34
CA ASN A 118 13.80 10.49 7.81
C ASN A 118 13.45 9.11 7.25
N LYS A 119 13.63 8.93 5.93
CA LYS A 119 13.31 7.68 5.23
C LYS A 119 14.05 6.46 5.77
N VAL A 120 15.33 6.60 6.15
CA VAL A 120 16.12 5.48 6.69
C VAL A 120 15.60 5.08 8.07
N THR A 121 15.30 6.05 8.92
CA THR A 121 14.68 5.81 10.23
C THR A 121 13.30 5.15 10.08
N LEU A 122 12.47 5.63 9.15
CA LEU A 122 11.17 5.04 8.84
C LEU A 122 11.31 3.59 8.37
N MET A 123 12.20 3.32 7.41
CA MET A 123 12.44 1.96 6.93
C MET A 123 12.92 1.03 8.05
N PHE A 124 13.83 1.50 8.92
CA PHE A 124 14.27 0.74 10.09
C PHE A 124 13.13 0.46 11.07
N HIS A 125 12.28 1.47 11.33
CA HIS A 125 11.09 1.32 12.16
C HIS A 125 10.17 0.24 11.60
N ILE A 126 9.76 0.34 10.33
CA ILE A 126 8.87 -0.65 9.69
C ILE A 126 9.48 -2.06 9.67
N ALA A 127 10.78 -2.18 9.41
CA ALA A 127 11.46 -3.47 9.35
C ALA A 127 11.55 -4.19 10.71
N THR A 128 11.46 -3.44 11.81
CA THR A 128 11.64 -3.94 13.19
C THR A 128 10.38 -3.86 14.04
N ALA A 129 9.32 -3.21 13.56
CA ALA A 129 8.08 -3.03 14.29
C ALA A 129 7.43 -4.38 14.63
N PRO A 130 7.03 -4.61 15.89
CA PRO A 130 6.38 -5.87 16.28
C PRO A 130 4.94 -5.95 15.77
N ASN A 131 4.31 -4.80 15.49
CA ASN A 131 2.93 -4.66 15.07
C ASN A 131 2.87 -3.91 13.72
N GLY A 132 1.70 -3.95 13.08
CA GLY A 132 1.42 -3.15 11.89
C GLY A 132 1.37 -1.63 12.15
N PRO A 133 1.03 -0.85 11.10
CA PRO A 133 0.77 0.58 11.22
C PRO A 133 -0.16 0.95 12.40
N PRO A 134 0.02 2.13 13.02
CA PRO A 134 -0.91 2.61 14.04
C PRO A 134 -2.29 2.82 13.42
N LEU A 135 -3.33 2.43 14.17
CA LEU A 135 -4.73 2.58 13.79
C LEU A 135 -5.39 3.70 14.61
N PRO A 136 -6.33 4.47 14.03
CA PRO A 136 -7.14 5.41 14.81
C PRO A 136 -7.97 4.70 15.90
N ASP A 137 -8.07 5.33 17.07
CA ASP A 137 -8.80 4.79 18.22
C ASP A 137 -10.31 4.68 17.97
N ASP A 138 -10.84 5.57 17.13
CA ASP A 138 -12.26 5.72 16.82
C ASP A 138 -12.73 4.90 15.60
N LEU A 139 -11.90 3.98 15.10
CA LEU A 139 -12.32 3.06 14.03
C LEU A 139 -13.48 2.16 14.47
N HIS A 140 -14.44 1.98 13.54
CA HIS A 140 -15.45 0.95 13.63
C HIS A 140 -14.81 -0.45 13.64
N ASP A 141 -15.43 -1.41 14.34
CA ASP A 141 -14.86 -2.74 14.53
C ASP A 141 -14.60 -3.48 13.22
N ASP A 142 -15.50 -3.35 12.23
CA ASP A 142 -15.29 -3.92 10.89
C ASP A 142 -14.04 -3.36 10.19
N ALA A 143 -13.75 -2.06 10.35
CA ALA A 143 -12.58 -1.43 9.76
C ALA A 143 -11.30 -1.84 10.48
N ARG A 144 -11.39 -2.06 11.80
CA ARG A 144 -10.30 -2.56 12.63
C ARG A 144 -9.99 -4.04 12.38
N ASP A 145 -11.01 -4.87 12.14
CA ASP A 145 -10.83 -6.29 11.77
C ASP A 145 -10.24 -6.45 10.37
N PHE A 146 -10.59 -5.54 9.45
CA PHE A 146 -10.03 -5.53 8.09
C PHE A 146 -8.53 -5.17 8.05
N LEU A 147 -8.04 -4.34 8.97
CA LEU A 147 -6.67 -3.78 8.99
C LEU A 147 -5.71 -4.59 9.85
#